data_AF-A0AAN8R8J5-F1
#
_entry.id   AF-A0AAN8R8J5-F1
#
_cell.length_a   1.000
_cell.length_b   1.000
_cell.length_c   1.000
_cell.angle_alpha   90.00
_cell.angle_beta   90.00
_cell.angle_gamma   90.00
#
_symmetry.space_group_name_H-M   'P 1'
#
loop_
_entity.id
_entity.type
_entity.pdbx_description
1 polymer ?
#
loop_
_entity_poly.entity_id
_entity_poly.type
_entity_poly.pdbx_seq_one_letter_code
_entity_poly.pdbx_strand_id
1 'polypeptide(L)'
;MELFKDEAIVEVSGKYNPADYICYLVITTNTGRTLAAGLPNQVSFNFYPANKGNELRLLSGRFNGAGITSIGAHWGLVYKEEAGNSTSS
;
A
#
# COMPACT_ATOMS: atom_id res chain seq x y z
N MET A 1 7.93 -9.24 -0.26
CA MET A 1 8.22 -8.72 1.09
C MET A 1 7.26 -9.39 2.04
N GLU A 2 7.76 -9.94 3.13
CA GLU A 2 6.94 -10.34 4.26
C GLU A 2 7.01 -9.25 5.34
N LEU A 3 5.88 -9.00 5.98
CA LEU A 3 5.74 -7.99 7.04
C LEU A 3 6.03 -8.64 8.40
N PHE A 4 6.72 -7.93 9.27
CA PHE A 4 6.87 -8.32 10.67
C PHE A 4 5.57 -8.14 11.45
N LYS A 5 5.52 -8.70 12.67
CA LYS A 5 4.41 -8.46 13.59
C LYS A 5 4.24 -6.95 13.80
N ASP A 6 3.00 -6.47 13.65
CA ASP A 6 2.60 -5.06 13.79
C ASP A 6 3.21 -4.11 12.73
N GLU A 7 3.90 -4.63 11.72
CA GLU A 7 4.35 -3.87 10.57
C GLU A 7 3.23 -3.73 9.56
N ALA A 8 3.02 -2.49 9.11
CA ALA A 8 1.91 -2.09 8.27
C ALA A 8 2.41 -1.31 7.07
N ILE A 9 1.81 -1.53 5.90
CA ILE A 9 2.07 -0.70 4.72
C ILE A 9 1.30 0.61 4.87
N VAL A 10 2.00 1.73 4.85
CA VAL A 10 1.42 3.07 5.10
C VAL A 10 1.54 4.00 3.90
N GLU A 11 2.29 3.61 2.88
CA GLU A 11 2.45 4.40 1.66
C GLU A 11 2.71 3.47 0.46
N VAL A 12 2.10 3.83 -0.67
CA VAL A 12 2.33 3.21 -1.97
C VAL A 12 2.63 4.33 -2.96
N SER A 13 3.90 4.51 -3.29
CA SER A 13 4.33 5.46 -4.31
C SER A 13 4.83 4.72 -5.53
N GLY A 14 5.05 5.45 -6.62
CA GLY A 14 5.47 4.81 -7.85
C GLY A 14 5.54 5.76 -9.02
N LYS A 15 5.68 5.16 -10.20
CA LYS A 15 5.68 5.89 -11.47
C LYS A 15 4.87 5.16 -12.53
N TYR A 16 4.24 5.94 -13.40
CA TYR A 16 3.45 5.43 -14.51
C TYR A 16 3.79 6.15 -15.81
N ASN A 17 3.72 5.41 -16.92
CA ASN A 17 3.69 5.98 -18.25
C ASN A 17 2.29 6.56 -18.51
N PRO A 18 2.16 7.86 -18.84
CA PRO A 18 0.87 8.46 -19.18
C PRO A 18 0.07 7.74 -20.28
N ALA A 19 0.76 6.99 -21.14
CA ALA A 19 0.10 6.25 -22.20
C ALA A 19 -0.66 5.01 -21.70
N ASP A 20 -0.18 4.28 -20.68
CA ASP A 20 -0.65 2.89 -20.52
C ASP A 20 -0.28 2.11 -19.24
N TYR A 21 0.90 2.26 -18.62
CA TYR A 21 1.35 1.30 -17.60
C TYR A 21 1.90 1.90 -16.31
N ILE A 22 1.72 1.18 -15.20
CA ILE A 22 2.50 1.34 -13.97
C ILE A 22 3.87 0.72 -14.21
N CYS A 23 4.92 1.54 -14.16
CA CYS A 23 6.29 1.12 -14.50
C CYS A 23 7.16 0.90 -13.26
N TYR A 24 6.79 1.51 -12.13
CA TYR A 24 7.53 1.44 -10.87
C TYR A 24 6.59 1.51 -9.68
N LEU A 25 6.85 0.69 -8.65
CA LEU A 25 6.17 0.74 -7.37
C LEU A 25 7.17 0.73 -6.23
N VAL A 26 6.88 1.50 -5.20
CA VAL A 26 7.55 1.50 -3.90
C VAL A 26 6.48 1.33 -2.82
N ILE A 27 6.61 0.26 -2.06
CA ILE A 27 5.77 -0.03 -0.90
C ILE A 27 6.58 0.34 0.34
N THR A 28 6.08 1.28 1.14
CA THR A 28 6.73 1.75 2.37
C THR A 28 5.90 1.36 3.59
N THR A 29 6.58 0.86 4.62
CA THR A 29 5.97 0.43 5.88
C THR A 29 6.11 1.48 6.98
N ASN A 30 5.32 1.34 8.04
CA ASN A 30 5.39 2.19 9.25
C ASN A 30 6.74 2.11 9.99
N THR A 31 7.55 1.08 9.73
CA THR A 31 8.92 0.93 10.28
C THR A 31 9.99 1.58 9.40
N GLY A 32 9.60 2.16 8.26
CA GLY A 32 10.51 2.75 7.28
C GLY A 32 11.15 1.75 6.30
N ARG A 33 10.79 0.45 6.37
CA ARG A 33 11.22 -0.52 5.36
C ARG A 33 10.50 -0.29 4.03
N THR A 34 11.23 -0.47 2.93
CA THR A 34 10.71 -0.31 1.58
C THR A 34 10.92 -1.55 0.72
N LEU A 35 9.94 -1.88 -0.13
CA LEU A 35 10.09 -2.79 -1.26
C LEU A 35 9.86 -2.02 -2.56
N ALA A 36 10.82 -2.06 -3.48
CA ALA A 36 10.72 -1.42 -4.78
C ALA A 36 10.80 -2.44 -5.94
N ALA A 37 10.01 -2.22 -6.99
CA ALA A 37 10.03 -3.05 -8.20
C ALA A 37 9.72 -2.24 -9.46
N GLY A 38 10.40 -2.59 -10.56
CA GLY A 38 10.23 -1.94 -11.87
C GLY A 38 11.33 -0.92 -12.21
N LEU A 39 11.06 -0.07 -13.20
CA LEU A 39 11.98 0.95 -13.73
C LEU A 39 11.52 2.36 -13.31
N PRO A 40 12.33 3.13 -12.56
CA PRO A 40 11.90 4.40 -11.97
C PRO A 40 11.90 5.58 -12.97
N ASN A 41 11.24 5.42 -14.11
CA ASN A 41 11.08 6.46 -15.14
C ASN A 41 9.62 6.96 -15.19
N GLN A 42 9.38 8.07 -15.88
CA GLN A 42 8.05 8.68 -16.06
C GLN A 42 7.47 9.40 -14.81
N VAL A 43 6.15 9.63 -14.83
CA VAL A 43 5.40 10.51 -13.92
C VAL A 43 5.19 9.83 -12.58
N SER A 44 5.48 10.55 -11.50
CA SER A 44 5.34 10.03 -10.13
C SER A 44 3.91 10.13 -9.62
N PHE A 45 3.54 9.21 -8.73
CA PHE A 45 2.37 9.31 -7.87
C PHE A 45 2.74 8.91 -6.44
N ASN A 46 1.90 9.31 -5.48
CA ASN A 46 2.01 8.89 -4.09
C ASN A 46 0.63 8.68 -3.46
N PHE A 47 0.36 7.46 -2.97
CA PHE A 47 -0.84 7.14 -2.21
C PHE A 47 -0.50 6.93 -0.74
N TYR A 48 -1.24 7.62 0.11
CA TYR A 48 -1.18 7.50 1.57
C TYR A 48 -2.59 7.62 2.13
N PRO A 49 -2.85 7.03 3.33
CA PRO A 49 -4.15 7.12 3.97
C PRO A 49 -4.48 8.56 4.35
N ALA A 50 -5.72 8.98 4.12
CA ALA A 50 -6.19 10.30 4.56
C ALA A 50 -6.32 10.41 6.09
N ASN A 51 -6.63 9.29 6.76
CA ASN A 51 -6.84 9.23 8.21
C ASN A 51 -5.66 8.52 8.90
N LYS A 52 -5.17 9.12 10.00
CA LYS A 52 -4.11 8.53 10.82
C LYS A 52 -4.53 7.16 11.35
N GLY A 53 -3.61 6.20 11.32
CA GLY A 53 -3.83 4.84 11.81
C GLY A 53 -4.42 3.88 10.77
N ASN A 54 -4.90 4.38 9.63
CA ASN A 54 -5.23 3.50 8.52
C ASN A 54 -3.96 2.97 7.87
N GLU A 55 -4.03 1.72 7.41
CA GLU A 55 -2.98 1.05 6.64
C GLU A 55 -3.59 0.43 5.38
N LEU A 56 -2.73 0.00 4.46
CA LEU A 56 -3.16 -0.60 3.20
C LEU A 56 -3.86 -1.93 3.47
N ARG A 57 -5.10 -2.04 2.99
CA ARG A 57 -5.92 -3.27 3.08
C ARG A 57 -5.92 -4.07 1.80
N LEU A 58 -5.98 -3.35 0.69
CA LEU A 58 -6.15 -3.95 -0.62
C LEU A 58 -5.51 -3.04 -1.68
N LEU A 59 -4.80 -3.67 -2.61
CA LEU A 59 -4.50 -3.09 -3.91
C LEU A 59 -5.50 -3.62 -4.92
N SER A 60 -6.06 -2.70 -5.69
CA SER A 60 -6.96 -2.99 -6.80
C SER A 60 -6.40 -2.35 -8.07
N GLY A 61 -6.93 -2.72 -9.23
CA GLY A 61 -6.44 -2.17 -10.48
C GLY A 61 -6.94 -2.90 -11.71
N ARG A 62 -6.31 -2.59 -12.83
CA ARG A 62 -6.54 -3.23 -14.12
C ARG A 62 -5.20 -3.69 -14.69
N PHE A 63 -5.22 -4.75 -15.48
CA PHE A 63 -4.05 -5.26 -16.18
C PHE A 63 -4.45 -5.81 -17.55
N ASN A 64 -3.46 -6.00 -18.40
CA ASN A 64 -3.57 -6.73 -19.66
C ASN A 64 -2.36 -7.66 -19.83
N GLY A 65 -2.19 -8.27 -21.00
CA GLY A 65 -1.08 -9.20 -21.27
C GLY A 65 0.33 -8.59 -21.20
N ALA A 66 0.46 -7.26 -21.21
CA ALA A 66 1.75 -6.57 -21.15
C ALA A 66 2.07 -6.00 -19.75
N GLY A 67 1.06 -5.68 -18.94
CA GLY A 67 1.30 -5.17 -17.59
C GLY A 67 0.09 -4.58 -16.86
N ILE A 68 0.38 -3.96 -15.72
CA ILE A 68 -0.60 -3.26 -14.87
C ILE A 68 -0.87 -1.89 -15.49
N THR A 69 -2.14 -1.62 -15.80
CA THR A 69 -2.56 -0.37 -16.47
C THR A 69 -3.13 0.67 -15.51
N SER A 70 -3.55 0.24 -14.32
CA SER A 70 -3.98 1.14 -13.26
C SER A 70 -3.88 0.46 -11.91
N ILE A 71 -3.71 1.26 -10.85
CA ILE A 71 -3.65 0.80 -9.46
C ILE A 71 -4.45 1.75 -8.56
N GLY A 72 -5.14 1.19 -7.57
CA GLY A 72 -5.86 1.91 -6.53
C GLY A 72 -5.59 1.29 -5.17
N ALA A 73 -5.32 2.13 -4.17
CA ALA A 73 -5.04 1.73 -2.80
C ALA A 73 -6.27 1.96 -1.90
N HIS A 74 -6.67 0.90 -1.17
CA HIS A 74 -7.75 0.95 -0.20
C HIS A 74 -7.18 0.92 1.20
N TRP A 75 -7.55 1.91 2.02
CA TRP A 75 -7.00 2.15 3.34
C TRP A 75 -8.04 1.90 4.43
N GLY A 76 -7.66 1.29 5.55
CA GLY A 76 -8.57 1.08 6.67
C GLY A 76 -7.86 0.71 7.98
N LEU A 77 -8.59 0.82 9.10
CA LEU A 77 -8.11 0.40 10.42
C LEU A 77 -7.94 -1.11 10.51
N VAL A 78 -6.98 -1.57 11.33
CA VAL A 78 -6.99 -2.96 11.80
C VAL A 78 -7.91 -2.93 13.00
N TYR A 79 -9.08 -3.55 12.90
CA TYR A 79 -9.75 -3.96 14.12
C TYR A 79 -8.92 -5.09 14.69
N LYS A 80 -7.96 -4.76 15.55
CA LYS A 80 -7.48 -5.74 16.51
C LYS A 80 -8.69 -5.96 17.41
N GLU A 81 -9.25 -7.16 17.41
CA GLU A 81 -10.01 -7.58 18.57
C GLU A 81 -9.05 -7.41 19.75
N GLU A 82 -9.23 -6.33 20.51
CA GLU A 82 -8.78 -6.35 21.88
C GLU A 82 -9.45 -7.57 22.46
N ALA A 83 -8.66 -8.53 22.94
CA ALA A 83 -9.12 -9.51 23.88
C ALA A 83 -9.57 -8.74 25.12
N GLY A 84 -10.78 -8.15 25.03
CA GLY A 84 -11.48 -7.49 26.10
C GLY A 84 -11.94 -8.57 27.04
N ASN A 85 -11.02 -9.04 27.86
CA ASN A 85 -11.33 -9.83 29.02
C ASN A 85 -12.26 -8.96 29.87
N SER A 86 -13.55 -9.31 29.84
CA SER A 86 -14.60 -8.63 30.59
C SER A 86 -14.39 -8.94 32.06
N THR A 87 -13.55 -8.17 32.74
CA THR A 87 -13.51 -8.14 34.21
C THR A 87 -13.37 -6.71 34.69
N SER A 88 -14.27 -6.35 35.62
CA SER A 88 -14.43 -5.08 36.36
C SER A 88 -15.08 -3.94 35.57
N SER A 89 -16.16 -3.29 36.04
CA SER A 89 -16.77 -3.18 37.38
C SER A 89 -18.29 -3.01 37.30
#